data_AF-A0A0L0NRX2-F1
#
_entry.id   AF-A0A0L0NRX2-F1
#
_cell.length_a   1.000
_cell.length_b   1.000
_cell.length_c   1.000
_cell.angle_alpha   90.00
_cell.angle_beta   90.00
_cell.angle_gamma   90.00
#
_symmetry.space_group_name_H-M   'P 1'
#
loop_
_entity.id
_entity.type
_entity.pdbx_description
1 polymer ?
#
loop_
_entity_poly.entity_id
_entity_poly.type
_entity_poly.pdbx_seq_one_letter_code
_entity_poly.pdbx_strand_id
1 'polypeptide(L)'
;MGQVCMEKPFISFPDEPDSSLQEVLDQVHMLVFEVLKTVGELAAAITQKSKELDRLKKEYEVKLRVLDAYINKVVPLEMFLLKGEESDKEVTDVIDQELRCSNCLNIIYSLQEGCDYILVPRAVAQQKAAQVDDLSAAILALSASDNNVTDSHTDPALLDNIAKAPTASSRQSKKQHGKQKRTCSYCNRSGHTRARCFERLSKEPGQALGQQSSHK
;
A
#
# COMPACT_ATOMS: atom_id res chain seq x y z
N MET A 1 22.12 126.07 -26.86
CA MET A 1 21.48 125.08 -27.74
C MET A 1 22.33 123.83 -27.68
N GLY A 2 21.96 122.67 -27.17
CA GLY A 2 20.73 122.11 -26.62
C GLY A 2 21.03 120.61 -26.53
N GLN A 3 21.45 120.14 -25.35
CA GLN A 3 21.85 118.74 -25.14
C GLN A 3 20.59 117.94 -24.82
N VAL A 4 20.14 117.13 -25.78
CA VAL A 4 18.93 116.31 -25.63
C VAL A 4 19.35 114.98 -24.99
N CYS A 5 19.06 114.82 -23.71
CA CYS A 5 19.16 113.53 -23.02
C CYS A 5 17.98 112.65 -23.47
N MET A 6 18.29 111.54 -24.14
CA MET A 6 17.32 110.47 -24.40
C MET A 6 17.20 109.61 -23.13
N GLU A 7 16.14 109.80 -22.36
CA GLU A 7 15.74 108.87 -21.30
C GLU A 7 15.31 107.54 -21.94
N LYS A 8 16.00 106.45 -21.57
CA LYS A 8 15.52 105.09 -21.87
C LYS A 8 14.30 104.81 -21.00
N PRO A 9 13.18 104.29 -21.54
CA PRO A 9 12.09 103.83 -20.71
C PRO A 9 12.57 102.59 -19.92
N PHE A 10 12.50 102.71 -18.61
CA PHE A 10 12.64 101.61 -17.67
C PHE A 10 11.40 100.71 -17.85
N ILE A 11 11.58 99.57 -18.51
CA ILE A 11 10.52 98.56 -18.64
C ILE A 11 10.48 97.82 -17.30
N SER A 12 9.54 98.21 -16.44
CA SER A 12 9.19 97.45 -15.25
C SER A 12 8.54 96.15 -15.70
N PHE A 13 9.22 95.02 -15.48
CA PHE A 13 8.60 93.70 -15.55
C PHE A 13 7.66 93.56 -14.33
N PRO A 14 6.40 93.13 -14.51
CA PRO A 14 5.55 92.81 -13.37
C PRO A 14 6.05 91.49 -12.74
N ASP A 15 6.70 91.60 -11.59
CA ASP A 15 7.10 90.50 -10.71
C ASP A 15 5.94 90.10 -9.76
N GLU A 16 4.77 89.79 -10.31
CA GLU A 16 3.69 89.19 -9.51
C GLU A 16 3.14 87.99 -10.29
N PRO A 17 3.48 86.75 -9.92
CA PRO A 17 2.80 85.60 -10.50
C PRO A 17 1.32 85.71 -10.15
N ASP A 18 0.46 85.67 -11.17
CA ASP A 18 -1.00 85.73 -11.03
C ASP A 18 -1.45 84.81 -9.90
N SER A 19 -1.91 85.40 -8.79
CA SER A 19 -2.32 84.69 -7.57
C SER A 19 -3.37 83.61 -7.82
N SER A 20 -4.11 83.73 -8.93
CA SER A 20 -5.08 82.74 -9.42
C SER A 20 -4.43 81.47 -10.00
N LEU A 21 -3.24 81.56 -10.62
CA LEU A 21 -2.51 80.40 -11.12
C LEU A 21 -1.88 79.59 -9.99
N GLN A 22 -1.43 80.27 -8.93
CA GLN A 22 -0.87 79.60 -7.75
C GLN A 22 -1.96 78.80 -7.00
N GLU A 23 -3.16 79.36 -6.84
CA GLU A 23 -4.30 78.64 -6.25
C GLU A 23 -4.70 77.40 -7.08
N VAL A 24 -4.71 77.50 -8.41
CA VAL A 24 -5.01 76.36 -9.29
C VAL A 24 -3.93 75.28 -9.18
N LEU A 25 -2.65 75.67 -9.11
CA LEU A 25 -1.54 74.74 -8.98
C LEU A 25 -1.59 73.99 -7.64
N ASP A 26 -1.90 74.68 -6.54
CA ASP A 26 -2.03 74.09 -5.21
C ASP A 26 -3.23 73.12 -5.16
N GLN A 27 -4.33 73.44 -5.83
CA GLN A 27 -5.49 72.55 -5.92
C GLN A 27 -5.19 71.29 -6.75
N VAL A 28 -4.43 71.43 -7.84
CA VAL A 28 -3.95 70.29 -8.64
C VAL A 28 -2.98 69.43 -7.83
N HIS A 29 -2.05 70.03 -7.08
CA HIS A 29 -1.12 69.31 -6.21
C HIS A 29 -1.84 68.50 -5.13
N MET A 30 -2.87 69.08 -4.49
CA MET A 30 -3.69 68.37 -3.51
C MET A 30 -4.42 67.17 -4.13
N LEU A 31 -5.00 67.33 -5.33
CA LEU A 31 -5.66 66.22 -6.04
C LEU A 31 -4.66 65.12 -6.43
N VAL A 32 -3.48 65.49 -6.92
CA VAL A 32 -2.43 64.52 -7.27
C VAL A 32 -1.98 63.74 -6.03
N PHE A 33 -1.82 64.41 -4.89
CA PHE A 33 -1.44 63.75 -3.64
C PHE A 33 -2.50 62.76 -3.17
N GLU A 34 -3.78 63.12 -3.25
CA GLU A 34 -4.90 62.24 -2.89
C GLU A 34 -4.99 61.02 -3.82
N VAL A 35 -4.76 61.21 -5.13
CA VAL A 35 -4.65 60.12 -6.10
C VAL A 35 -3.45 59.21 -5.78
N LEU A 36 -2.28 59.77 -5.46
CA LEU A 36 -1.11 58.96 -5.10
C LEU A 36 -1.33 58.14 -3.82
N LYS A 37 -2.03 58.71 -2.84
CA LYS A 37 -2.41 58.02 -1.61
C LYS A 37 -3.33 56.83 -1.91
N THR A 38 -4.40 57.05 -2.68
CA THR A 38 -5.34 55.98 -3.05
C THR A 38 -4.69 54.88 -3.90
N VAL A 39 -3.79 55.24 -4.82
CA VAL A 39 -3.00 54.27 -5.59
C VAL A 39 -2.04 53.48 -4.68
N GLY A 40 -1.41 54.14 -3.71
CA GLY A 40 -0.54 53.49 -2.73
C GLY A 40 -1.30 52.50 -1.84
N GLU A 41 -2.47 52.88 -1.35
CA GLU A 41 -3.37 52.01 -0.58
C GLU A 41 -3.82 50.80 -1.41
N LEU A 42 -4.17 51.01 -2.68
CA LEU A 42 -4.55 49.93 -3.59
C LEU A 42 -3.38 48.98 -3.85
N ALA A 43 -2.17 49.49 -4.07
CA ALA A 43 -0.97 48.66 -4.25
C ALA A 43 -0.67 47.82 -3.00
N ALA A 44 -0.82 48.39 -1.81
CA ALA A 44 -0.70 47.67 -0.55
C ALA A 44 -1.78 46.57 -0.42
N ALA A 45 -3.03 46.87 -0.78
CA ALA A 45 -4.10 45.88 -0.77
C ALA A 45 -3.86 44.74 -1.77
N ILE A 46 -3.35 45.06 -2.97
CA ILE A 46 -3.01 44.06 -3.99
C ILE A 46 -1.90 43.15 -3.48
N THR A 47 -0.81 43.69 -2.95
CA THR A 47 0.30 42.87 -2.43
C THR A 47 -0.13 41.98 -1.26
N GLN A 48 -0.98 42.50 -0.37
CA GLN A 48 -1.57 41.70 0.72
C GLN A 48 -2.44 40.56 0.17
N LYS A 49 -3.28 40.82 -0.83
CA LYS A 49 -4.14 39.81 -1.46
C LYS A 49 -3.32 38.78 -2.24
N SER A 50 -2.29 39.19 -2.96
CA SER A 50 -1.37 38.27 -3.65
C SER A 50 -0.70 37.32 -2.67
N LYS A 51 -0.24 37.81 -1.51
CA LYS A 51 0.36 36.99 -0.45
C LYS A 51 -0.63 35.96 0.11
N GLU A 52 -1.88 36.36 0.31
CA GLU A 52 -2.92 35.44 0.77
C GLU A 52 -3.26 34.38 -0.28
N LEU A 53 -3.31 34.75 -1.56
CA LEU A 53 -3.48 33.79 -2.66
C LEU A 53 -2.33 32.78 -2.72
N ASP A 54 -1.07 33.21 -2.53
CA ASP A 54 0.08 32.31 -2.49
C ASP A 54 0.02 31.35 -1.29
N ARG A 55 -0.48 31.84 -0.14
CA ARG A 55 -0.70 31.00 1.05
C ARG A 55 -1.73 29.92 0.77
N LEU A 56 -2.89 30.30 0.22
CA LEU A 56 -3.96 29.36 -0.13
C LEU A 56 -3.49 28.36 -1.18
N LYS A 57 -2.82 28.82 -2.24
CA LYS A 57 -2.29 27.97 -3.30
C LYS A 57 -1.38 26.87 -2.72
N LYS A 58 -0.45 27.23 -1.83
CA LYS A 58 0.41 26.26 -1.15
C LYS A 58 -0.38 25.25 -0.32
N GLU A 59 -1.41 25.68 0.38
CA GLU A 59 -2.27 24.78 1.17
C GLU A 59 -3.00 23.77 0.27
N TYR A 60 -3.56 24.23 -0.85
CA TYR A 60 -4.20 23.35 -1.83
C TYR A 60 -3.22 22.42 -2.54
N GLU A 61 -2.01 22.87 -2.87
CA GLU A 61 -0.95 22.01 -3.42
C GLU A 61 -0.56 20.89 -2.45
N VAL A 62 -0.49 21.19 -1.15
CA VAL A 62 -0.24 20.16 -0.13
C VAL A 62 -1.41 19.16 -0.07
N LYS A 63 -2.66 19.63 -0.07
CA LYS A 63 -3.85 18.76 -0.09
C LYS A 63 -3.91 17.90 -1.35
N LEU A 64 -3.61 18.46 -2.51
CA LEU A 64 -3.52 17.72 -3.78
C LEU A 64 -2.45 16.64 -3.69
N ARG A 65 -1.26 16.94 -3.16
CA ARG A 65 -0.22 15.93 -2.97
C ARG A 65 -0.65 14.78 -2.05
N VAL A 66 -1.42 15.08 -1.00
CA VAL A 66 -1.99 14.04 -0.12
C VAL A 66 -3.02 13.20 -0.86
N LEU A 67 -3.90 13.83 -1.65
CA LEU A 67 -4.87 13.12 -2.49
C LEU A 67 -4.16 12.26 -3.53
N ASP A 68 -3.17 12.78 -4.25
CA ASP A 68 -2.37 12.02 -5.22
C ASP A 68 -1.66 10.84 -4.54
N ALA A 69 -1.13 11.03 -3.33
CA ALA A 69 -0.53 9.94 -2.57
C ALA A 69 -1.57 8.89 -2.13
N TYR A 70 -2.81 9.29 -1.87
CA TYR A 70 -3.91 8.38 -1.55
C TYR A 70 -4.41 7.65 -2.80
N ILE A 71 -4.63 8.37 -3.90
CA ILE A 71 -5.00 7.83 -5.21
C ILE A 71 -3.94 6.81 -5.66
N ASN A 72 -2.65 7.11 -5.54
CA ASN A 72 -1.59 6.15 -5.88
C ASN A 72 -1.54 4.92 -4.97
N LYS A 73 -2.14 4.96 -3.78
CA LYS A 73 -2.26 3.78 -2.89
C LYS A 73 -3.55 3.00 -3.12
N VAL A 74 -4.63 3.70 -3.48
CA VAL A 74 -5.96 3.11 -3.65
C VAL A 74 -6.19 2.65 -5.08
N VAL A 75 -5.74 3.36 -6.11
CA VAL A 75 -5.92 2.95 -7.52
C VAL A 75 -5.26 1.60 -7.83
N PRO A 76 -4.06 1.25 -7.31
CA PRO A 76 -3.55 -0.11 -7.44
C PRO A 76 -4.42 -1.14 -6.73
N LEU A 77 -5.09 -0.76 -5.62
CA LEU A 77 -5.99 -1.62 -4.87
C LEU A 77 -7.34 -1.77 -5.58
N GLU A 78 -7.86 -0.71 -6.19
CA GLU A 78 -9.15 -0.66 -6.88
C GLU A 78 -9.05 -1.30 -8.28
N MET A 79 -7.93 -1.15 -8.98
CA MET A 79 -7.63 -1.95 -10.18
C MET A 79 -7.43 -3.44 -9.88
N PHE A 80 -6.96 -3.78 -8.67
CA PHE A 80 -6.86 -5.16 -8.21
C PHE A 80 -8.26 -5.73 -7.90
N LEU A 81 -9.15 -4.92 -7.32
CA LEU A 81 -10.52 -5.32 -6.99
C LEU A 81 -11.46 -5.34 -8.21
N LEU A 82 -11.31 -4.42 -9.17
CA LEU A 82 -12.18 -4.35 -10.37
C LEU A 82 -11.74 -5.30 -11.48
N LYS A 83 -10.47 -5.76 -11.52
CA LYS A 83 -10.11 -6.97 -12.29
C LYS A 83 -10.59 -8.25 -11.60
N GLY A 84 -11.07 -8.15 -10.36
CA GLY A 84 -11.60 -9.24 -9.55
C GLY A 84 -12.98 -9.73 -9.95
N GLU A 85 -13.86 -8.94 -10.56
CA GLU A 85 -15.27 -9.40 -10.66
C GLU A 85 -15.52 -10.55 -11.65
N GLU A 86 -14.64 -10.75 -12.65
CA GLU A 86 -14.64 -11.99 -13.45
C GLU A 86 -13.71 -13.07 -12.89
N SER A 87 -12.59 -12.70 -12.26
CA SER A 87 -11.66 -13.69 -11.68
C SER A 87 -12.09 -14.23 -10.32
N ASP A 88 -12.88 -13.51 -9.54
CA ASP A 88 -13.22 -13.87 -8.16
C ASP A 88 -14.16 -15.07 -8.13
N LYS A 89 -15.04 -15.21 -9.12
CA LYS A 89 -15.85 -16.43 -9.31
C LYS A 89 -14.96 -17.63 -9.65
N GLU A 90 -14.03 -17.46 -10.59
CA GLU A 90 -13.07 -18.49 -10.97
C GLU A 90 -12.11 -18.84 -9.81
N VAL A 91 -11.71 -17.86 -9.01
CA VAL A 91 -10.85 -18.04 -7.84
C VAL A 91 -11.61 -18.70 -6.69
N THR A 92 -12.87 -18.35 -6.43
CA THR A 92 -13.70 -19.10 -5.47
C THR A 92 -13.91 -20.54 -5.93
N ASP A 93 -14.13 -20.77 -7.23
CA ASP A 93 -14.28 -22.12 -7.77
C ASP A 93 -12.97 -22.94 -7.63
N VAL A 94 -11.80 -22.31 -7.82
CA VAL A 94 -10.48 -22.94 -7.61
C VAL A 94 -10.19 -23.21 -6.12
N ILE A 95 -10.62 -22.31 -5.22
CA ILE A 95 -10.45 -22.50 -3.77
C ILE A 95 -11.39 -23.60 -3.26
N ASP A 96 -12.60 -23.71 -3.81
CA ASP A 96 -13.58 -24.73 -3.43
C ASP A 96 -13.24 -26.12 -4.00
N GLN A 97 -12.28 -26.20 -4.93
CA GLN A 97 -11.84 -27.45 -5.52
C GLN A 97 -11.00 -28.29 -4.54
N GLU A 98 -11.36 -29.57 -4.41
CA GLU A 98 -10.56 -30.52 -3.65
C GLU A 98 -9.21 -30.79 -4.34
N LEU A 99 -8.11 -30.52 -3.64
CA LEU A 99 -6.79 -30.85 -4.15
C LEU A 99 -6.43 -32.29 -3.80
N ARG A 100 -6.13 -33.09 -4.83
CA ARG A 100 -5.72 -34.50 -4.68
C ARG A 100 -4.27 -34.67 -5.10
N CYS A 101 -3.54 -35.51 -4.37
CA CYS A 101 -2.19 -35.87 -4.74
C CYS A 101 -2.18 -36.69 -6.06
N SER A 102 -1.39 -36.27 -7.05
CA SER A 102 -1.26 -36.97 -8.34
C SER A 102 -0.69 -38.39 -8.23
N ASN A 103 -0.06 -38.75 -7.11
CA ASN A 103 0.60 -40.03 -6.93
C ASN A 103 -0.24 -41.06 -6.14
N CYS A 104 -1.17 -40.61 -5.29
CA CYS A 104 -1.94 -41.52 -4.44
C CYS A 104 -3.42 -41.13 -4.28
N LEU A 105 -3.90 -40.11 -4.99
CA LEU A 105 -5.29 -39.61 -4.99
C LEU A 105 -5.82 -39.19 -3.60
N ASN A 106 -4.95 -39.08 -2.60
CA ASN A 106 -5.33 -38.61 -1.27
C ASN A 106 -5.69 -37.13 -1.30
N ILE A 107 -6.75 -36.74 -0.58
CA ILE A 107 -7.22 -35.37 -0.48
C ILE A 107 -6.25 -34.60 0.43
N ILE A 108 -5.58 -33.60 -0.13
CA ILE A 108 -4.64 -32.71 0.57
C ILE A 108 -5.40 -31.53 1.17
N TYR A 109 -6.41 -31.03 0.45
CA TYR A 109 -7.21 -29.89 0.86
C TYR A 109 -8.66 -30.06 0.40
N SER A 110 -9.60 -29.85 1.32
CA SER A 110 -11.03 -29.75 1.08
C SER A 110 -11.62 -28.81 2.15
N LEU A 111 -12.57 -27.94 1.76
CA LEU A 111 -13.28 -27.08 2.71
C LEU A 111 -14.34 -27.85 3.52
N GLN A 112 -14.76 -29.02 3.03
CA GLN A 112 -15.86 -29.79 3.60
C GLN A 112 -15.37 -30.75 4.70
N GLU A 113 -14.16 -31.28 4.54
CA GLU A 113 -13.50 -32.13 5.53
C GLU A 113 -12.39 -31.33 6.20
N GLY A 114 -12.54 -31.02 7.50
CA GLY A 114 -11.57 -30.21 8.23
C GLY A 114 -10.13 -30.68 8.03
N CYS A 115 -9.36 -29.94 7.24
CA CYS A 115 -8.01 -30.29 6.83
C CYS A 115 -6.96 -29.51 7.63
N ASP A 116 -5.79 -30.12 7.83
CA ASP A 116 -4.66 -29.53 8.58
C ASP A 116 -3.84 -28.52 7.74
N TYR A 117 -4.23 -28.28 6.49
CA TYR A 117 -3.46 -27.49 5.51
C TYR A 117 -4.20 -26.24 5.09
N ILE A 118 -3.45 -25.15 4.86
CA ILE A 118 -3.98 -23.87 4.38
C ILE A 118 -3.46 -23.56 2.98
N LEU A 119 -4.31 -23.03 2.11
CA LEU A 119 -3.90 -22.49 0.83
C LEU A 119 -3.33 -21.09 1.03
N VAL A 120 -2.13 -20.86 0.50
CA VAL A 120 -1.47 -19.56 0.55
C VAL A 120 -1.15 -19.12 -0.88
N PRO A 121 -1.62 -17.94 -1.32
CA PRO A 121 -1.28 -17.42 -2.64
C PRO A 121 0.23 -17.36 -2.86
N ARG A 122 0.68 -17.83 -4.02
CA ARG A 122 2.11 -17.98 -4.35
C ARG A 122 2.90 -16.67 -4.18
N ALA A 123 2.32 -15.53 -4.54
CA ALA A 123 2.96 -14.22 -4.38
C ALA A 123 3.25 -13.90 -2.89
N VAL A 124 2.29 -14.19 -2.00
CA VAL A 124 2.44 -13.99 -0.55
C VAL A 124 3.47 -14.96 0.02
N ALA A 125 3.43 -16.22 -0.43
CA ALA A 125 4.39 -17.24 -0.02
C ALA A 125 5.83 -16.83 -0.41
N GLN A 126 6.05 -16.32 -1.62
CA GLN A 126 7.36 -15.87 -2.09
C GLN A 126 7.88 -14.66 -1.30
N GLN A 127 7.02 -13.67 -1.03
CA GLN A 127 7.41 -12.49 -0.24
C GLN A 127 7.82 -12.87 1.19
N LYS A 128 7.09 -13.81 1.81
CA LYS A 128 7.42 -14.29 3.17
C LYS A 128 8.60 -15.27 3.17
N ALA A 129 8.77 -16.06 2.12
CA ALA A 129 9.92 -16.94 1.95
C ALA A 129 11.23 -16.19 1.76
N ALA A 130 11.22 -14.97 1.22
CA ALA A 130 12.41 -14.11 1.18
C ALA A 130 12.95 -13.76 2.58
N GLN A 131 12.18 -14.00 3.65
CA GLN A 131 12.59 -13.79 5.04
C GLN A 131 13.12 -15.08 5.70
N VAL A 132 12.97 -16.24 5.04
CA VAL A 132 13.35 -17.55 5.58
C VAL A 132 14.03 -18.37 4.47
N ASP A 133 15.36 -18.48 4.53
CA ASP A 133 16.19 -19.09 3.49
C ASP A 133 15.73 -20.51 3.10
N ASP A 134 15.36 -21.35 4.07
CA ASP A 134 14.91 -22.73 3.83
C ASP A 134 13.59 -22.81 3.04
N LEU A 135 12.67 -21.86 3.27
CA LEU A 135 11.39 -21.81 2.59
C LEU A 135 11.53 -21.30 1.14
N SER A 136 12.47 -20.38 0.90
CA SER A 136 12.73 -19.87 -0.46
C SER A 136 13.33 -20.95 -1.37
N ALA A 137 14.26 -21.77 -0.86
CA ALA A 137 14.84 -22.88 -1.59
C ALA A 137 13.79 -23.95 -1.95
N ALA A 138 12.87 -24.26 -1.02
CA ALA A 138 11.79 -25.21 -1.26
C ALA A 138 10.81 -24.73 -2.35
N ILE A 139 10.44 -23.45 -2.35
CA ILE A 139 9.54 -22.89 -3.38
C ILE A 139 10.21 -22.89 -4.77
N LEU A 140 11.50 -22.59 -4.83
CA LEU A 140 12.26 -22.63 -6.09
C LEU A 140 12.34 -24.06 -6.65
N ALA A 141 12.60 -25.06 -5.81
CA ALA A 141 12.64 -26.46 -6.24
C ALA A 141 11.28 -26.97 -6.78
N LEU A 142 10.18 -26.56 -6.17
CA LEU A 142 8.83 -26.87 -6.66
C LEU A 142 8.56 -26.20 -8.01
N SER A 143 8.94 -24.93 -8.17
CA SER A 143 8.72 -24.18 -9.42
C SER A 143 9.53 -24.70 -10.62
N ALA A 144 10.66 -25.37 -10.37
CA ALA A 144 11.45 -26.00 -11.42
C ALA A 144 10.78 -27.26 -12.00
N SER A 145 9.80 -27.83 -11.30
CA SER A 145 9.10 -29.05 -11.71
C SER A 145 7.85 -28.79 -12.56
N ASP A 146 7.34 -27.56 -12.59
CA ASP A 146 6.10 -27.18 -13.31
C ASP A 146 6.29 -27.00 -14.83
N ASN A 147 7.52 -26.98 -15.35
CA ASN A 147 7.80 -26.72 -16.78
C ASN A 147 7.65 -27.95 -17.70
N ASN A 148 7.02 -29.03 -17.26
CA ASN A 148 6.87 -30.24 -18.07
C ASN A 148 5.43 -30.81 -18.09
N VAL A 149 4.44 -29.91 -18.15
CA VAL A 149 3.08 -30.30 -18.55
C VAL A 149 2.72 -29.47 -19.78
N THR A 150 3.20 -29.94 -20.94
CA THR A 150 2.64 -29.54 -22.23
C THR A 150 1.21 -30.08 -22.31
N ASP A 151 0.29 -29.14 -22.30
CA ASP A 151 -1.06 -29.21 -22.85
C ASP A 151 -1.07 -29.97 -24.18
N SER A 152 -1.76 -31.10 -24.23
CA SER A 152 -2.10 -31.83 -25.44
C SER A 152 -3.36 -32.64 -25.18
N HIS A 153 -4.49 -31.93 -25.26
CA HIS A 153 -5.76 -32.55 -25.62
C HIS A 153 -5.68 -33.08 -27.06
N THR A 154 -5.58 -34.40 -27.23
CA THR A 154 -6.23 -35.12 -28.34
C THR A 154 -6.49 -36.58 -27.96
N ASP A 155 -7.77 -36.86 -27.86
CA ASP A 155 -8.53 -38.09 -28.10
C ASP A 155 -8.41 -39.37 -27.24
N PRO A 156 -9.57 -40.00 -26.94
CA PRO A 156 -9.69 -41.22 -26.14
C PRO A 156 -9.76 -42.47 -27.03
N ALA A 157 -8.98 -43.50 -26.68
CA ALA A 157 -9.30 -44.93 -26.78
C ALA A 157 -8.00 -45.74 -26.87
N LEU A 158 -7.76 -46.62 -25.90
CA LEU A 158 -7.65 -48.08 -26.09
C LEU A 158 -7.02 -48.74 -24.86
N LEU A 159 -7.90 -49.45 -24.14
CA LEU A 159 -7.77 -50.81 -23.59
C LEU A 159 -6.40 -51.40 -23.22
N ASP A 160 -6.40 -51.94 -21.99
CA ASP A 160 -5.74 -53.18 -21.53
C ASP A 160 -4.21 -53.28 -21.59
N ASN A 161 -3.58 -53.50 -20.42
CA ASN A 161 -2.82 -54.72 -20.10
C ASN A 161 -2.21 -54.70 -18.68
N ILE A 162 -2.90 -55.38 -17.77
CA ILE A 162 -2.45 -56.38 -16.76
C ILE A 162 -0.97 -56.41 -16.32
N ALA A 163 -0.80 -56.17 -15.00
CA ALA A 163 0.11 -56.78 -14.01
C ALA A 163 1.60 -57.05 -14.32
N LYS A 164 2.50 -56.43 -13.52
CA LYS A 164 3.61 -57.12 -12.83
C LYS A 164 4.31 -56.26 -11.75
N ALA A 165 4.25 -56.69 -10.49
CA ALA A 165 5.38 -56.56 -9.55
C ALA A 165 6.39 -57.70 -9.87
N PRO A 166 7.69 -57.72 -9.47
CA PRO A 166 8.21 -57.25 -8.17
C PRO A 166 9.68 -56.74 -8.14
N THR A 167 10.18 -56.53 -6.91
CA THR A 167 11.61 -56.49 -6.43
C THR A 167 12.33 -55.12 -6.47
N ALA A 168 13.23 -54.73 -5.56
CA ALA A 168 13.52 -54.98 -4.14
C ALA A 168 14.76 -54.12 -3.78
N SER A 169 14.96 -53.89 -2.47
CA SER A 169 16.16 -53.33 -1.78
C SER A 169 16.18 -51.82 -1.60
N SER A 170 16.54 -51.24 -0.45
CA SER A 170 16.89 -51.71 0.89
C SER A 170 17.10 -50.44 1.72
N ARG A 171 16.63 -50.39 2.99
CA ARG A 171 17.43 -49.92 4.13
C ARG A 171 16.66 -50.00 5.46
N GLN A 172 17.24 -50.85 6.31
CA GLN A 172 17.45 -50.68 7.75
C GLN A 172 16.31 -50.98 8.73
N SER A 173 16.49 -52.15 9.37
CA SER A 173 15.88 -52.64 10.59
C SER A 173 16.10 -51.72 11.79
N LYS A 174 15.03 -51.38 12.52
CA LYS A 174 15.10 -51.21 13.98
C LYS A 174 13.96 -51.97 14.66
N LYS A 175 14.39 -52.64 15.73
CA LYS A 175 13.74 -53.65 16.54
C LYS A 175 12.31 -53.26 16.94
N GLN A 176 11.38 -54.17 16.67
CA GLN A 176 9.98 -54.12 17.08
C GLN A 176 9.92 -54.37 18.60
N HIS A 177 9.79 -53.30 19.38
CA HIS A 177 9.29 -53.42 20.74
C HIS A 177 7.76 -53.35 20.67
N GLY A 178 7.10 -54.29 21.38
CA GLY A 178 5.65 -54.52 21.31
C GLY A 178 4.84 -53.24 21.33
N LYS A 179 3.83 -53.20 20.45
CA LYS A 179 2.88 -52.11 20.21
C LYS A 179 2.01 -51.84 21.45
N GLN A 180 2.62 -51.45 22.56
CA GLN A 180 1.88 -50.77 23.61
C GLN A 180 1.50 -49.41 23.03
N LYS A 181 0.20 -49.12 23.03
CA LYS A 181 -0.33 -47.87 22.53
C LYS A 181 0.39 -46.74 23.27
N ARG A 182 1.23 -45.99 22.56
CA ARG A 182 1.97 -44.87 23.16
C ARG A 182 0.93 -43.90 23.74
N THR A 183 0.93 -43.79 25.07
CA THR A 183 0.07 -42.86 25.81
C THR A 183 0.80 -41.54 25.99
N CYS A 184 0.07 -40.45 25.87
CA CYS A 184 0.59 -39.12 26.09
C CYS A 184 0.80 -38.87 27.59
N SER A 185 1.99 -38.47 28.02
CA SER A 185 2.26 -38.20 29.45
C SER A 185 1.62 -36.92 30.00
N TYR A 186 0.85 -36.18 29.19
CA TYR A 186 0.15 -34.96 29.62
C TYR A 186 -1.33 -35.22 29.88
N CYS A 187 -2.03 -35.85 28.94
CA CYS A 187 -3.46 -36.15 29.04
C CYS A 187 -3.78 -37.65 29.19
N ASN A 188 -2.76 -38.52 29.23
CA ASN A 188 -2.84 -39.98 29.36
C ASN A 188 -3.65 -40.71 28.26
N ARG A 189 -4.04 -40.02 27.18
CA ARG A 189 -4.72 -40.66 26.03
C ARG A 189 -3.72 -41.32 25.08
N SER A 190 -4.12 -42.44 24.46
CA SER A 190 -3.33 -43.13 23.44
C SER A 190 -3.40 -42.45 22.07
N GLY A 191 -2.36 -42.61 21.25
CA GLY A 191 -2.37 -42.18 19.84
C GLY A 191 -1.57 -40.91 19.57
N HIS A 192 -1.04 -40.26 20.60
CA HIS A 192 -0.14 -39.13 20.45
C HIS A 192 0.90 -39.08 21.57
N THR A 193 1.82 -38.15 21.42
CA THR A 193 2.98 -37.95 22.32
C THR A 193 2.82 -36.64 23.05
N ARG A 194 3.51 -36.43 24.19
CA ARG A 194 3.48 -35.15 24.89
C ARG A 194 3.78 -33.95 23.97
N ALA A 195 4.69 -34.12 23.00
CA ALA A 195 5.06 -33.08 22.05
C ALA A 195 3.93 -32.70 21.09
N ARG A 196 3.04 -33.65 20.76
CA ARG A 196 1.89 -33.49 19.86
C ARG A 196 0.55 -33.50 20.61
N CYS A 197 0.55 -33.12 21.89
CA CYS A 197 -0.66 -33.09 22.69
C CYS A 197 -1.42 -31.80 22.44
N PHE A 198 -2.63 -31.91 21.89
CA PHE A 198 -3.47 -30.76 21.57
C PHE A 198 -3.81 -29.93 22.80
N GLU A 199 -4.22 -30.56 23.92
CA GLU A 199 -4.50 -29.87 25.21
C GLU A 199 -3.30 -29.13 25.81
N ARG A 200 -2.07 -29.49 25.40
CA ARG A 200 -0.86 -28.77 25.80
C ARG A 200 -0.57 -27.61 24.86
N LEU A 201 -0.75 -27.82 23.56
CA LEU A 201 -0.49 -26.82 22.52
C LEU A 201 -1.56 -25.72 22.49
N SER A 202 -2.79 -26.02 22.88
CA SER A 202 -3.90 -25.06 22.96
C SER A 202 -3.91 -24.20 24.22
N LYS A 203 -3.03 -24.47 25.20
CA LYS A 203 -2.83 -23.57 26.34
C LYS A 203 -1.78 -22.51 25.96
N GLU A 204 -2.25 -21.29 25.79
CA GLU A 204 -1.44 -20.07 25.67
C GLU A 204 -0.31 -20.04 26.74
N PRO A 205 0.90 -19.54 26.41
CA PRO A 205 2.05 -19.48 27.32
C PRO A 205 1.91 -18.38 28.39
N GLY A 206 0.75 -18.28 29.04
CA GLY A 206 0.40 -17.24 30.02
C GLY A 206 -0.36 -17.72 31.27
N GLN A 207 -0.67 -19.02 31.40
CA GLN A 207 -1.30 -19.57 32.62
C GLN A 207 -0.44 -20.68 33.23
N ALA A 208 0.73 -20.28 33.72
CA ALA A 208 1.43 -21.04 34.75
C ALA A 208 1.13 -20.38 36.10
N LEU A 209 0.06 -20.82 36.77
CA LEU A 209 -0.07 -20.84 38.24
C LEU A 209 -1.36 -21.57 38.65
N GLY A 210 -1.17 -22.69 39.34
CA GLY A 210 -2.12 -23.13 40.38
C GLY A 210 -2.86 -24.46 40.14
N GLN A 211 -2.78 -25.32 41.17
CA GLN A 211 -3.59 -26.52 41.45
C GLN A 211 -3.09 -27.79 40.71
N GLN A 212 -2.13 -28.56 41.23
CA GLN A 212 -2.11 -29.32 42.49
C GLN A 212 -3.39 -30.13 42.76
N SER A 213 -3.25 -31.45 42.57
CA SER A 213 -3.82 -32.58 43.32
C SER A 213 -5.22 -32.48 43.93
N SER A 214 -6.07 -33.46 43.63
CA SER A 214 -6.70 -34.21 44.71
C SER A 214 -7.10 -35.62 44.28
N HIS A 215 -6.63 -36.59 45.07
CA HIS A 215 -7.05 -37.98 45.11
C HIS A 215 -8.54 -38.08 45.49
N LYS A 216 -9.28 -38.94 44.79
CA LYS A 216 -10.03 -40.04 45.43
C LYS A 216 -10.42 -41.09 44.41
#